data_AF-A0A515KDW7-F1
#
_entry.id   AF-A0A515KDW7-F1
#
_cell.length_a   1.000
_cell.length_b   1.000
_cell.length_c   1.000
_cell.angle_alpha   90.00
_cell.angle_beta   90.00
_cell.angle_gamma   90.00
#
_symmetry.space_group_name_H-M   'P 1'
#
loop_
_entity.id
_entity.type
_entity.pdbx_description
1 polymer ?
#
loop_
_entity_poly.entity_id
_entity_poly.type
_entity_poly.pdbx_seq_one_letter_code
_entity_poly.pdbx_strand_id
1 'polypeptide(L)'
;MRGSEIALGVGIATAFWCIVALSGLPASTAHSLLKDFATPAATLVGALAAGWVALKLGQGQISVARSQAEIADRTWQTANEKIVLELFERRAAIYEAIREAVGEVVRSGAAPDNTFSQYYRAIDRVPYFFGPEVQRYLEKLRLHMIDLDLANKMLNQENSDRGKWAQKIHDEFLEVADFYKAAPVLFEPYIKAHQKVA
;
A
#
# COMPACT_ATOMS: atom_id res chain seq x y z
N MET A 1 -32.17 29.34 17.40
CA MET A 1 -32.83 28.83 18.62
C MET A 1 -34.18 29.53 18.87
N ARG A 2 -35.10 29.60 17.89
CA ARG A 2 -36.44 30.22 18.06
C ARG A 2 -37.62 29.31 17.67
N GLY A 3 -37.37 28.14 17.08
CA GLY A 3 -38.42 27.23 16.62
C GLY A 3 -38.91 26.20 17.66
N SER A 4 -38.07 25.86 18.65
CA SER A 4 -38.41 24.91 19.71
C SER A 4 -39.41 25.46 20.73
N GLU A 5 -39.43 26.78 20.94
CA GLU A 5 -40.34 27.43 21.90
C GLU A 5 -41.76 27.61 21.33
N ILE A 6 -41.89 27.78 20.01
CA ILE A 6 -43.20 27.92 19.36
C ILE A 6 -43.95 26.58 19.36
N ALA A 7 -43.25 25.46 19.15
CA ALA A 7 -43.85 24.12 19.21
C ALA A 7 -44.29 23.75 20.64
N LEU A 8 -43.50 24.12 21.65
CA LEU A 8 -43.88 23.96 23.07
C LEU A 8 -45.05 24.88 23.44
N GLY A 9 -45.05 26.13 22.98
CA GLY A 9 -46.11 27.11 23.25
C GLY A 9 -47.47 26.72 22.65
N VAL A 10 -47.48 26.19 21.41
CA VAL A 10 -48.71 25.70 20.77
C VAL A 10 -49.23 24.43 21.45
N GLY A 11 -48.34 23.52 21.86
CA GLY A 11 -48.72 22.33 22.64
C GLY A 11 -49.39 22.68 23.98
N ILE A 12 -48.85 23.66 24.69
CA ILE A 12 -49.37 24.10 25.99
C ILE A 12 -50.67 24.91 25.83
N ALA A 13 -50.79 25.77 24.82
CA ALA A 13 -52.00 26.57 24.58
C ALA A 13 -53.19 25.70 24.13
N THR A 14 -52.94 24.64 23.37
CA THR A 14 -53.98 23.69 22.93
C THR A 14 -54.43 22.81 24.09
N ALA A 15 -53.49 22.36 24.94
CA ALA A 15 -53.81 21.64 26.17
C ALA A 15 -54.63 22.51 27.15
N PHE A 16 -54.31 23.81 27.28
CA PHE A 16 -55.03 24.73 28.16
C PHE A 16 -56.48 24.97 27.70
N TRP A 17 -56.71 25.21 26.42
CA TRP A 17 -58.08 25.37 25.89
C TRP A 17 -58.89 24.06 25.91
N CYS A 18 -58.25 22.89 25.74
CA CYS A 18 -58.92 21.60 25.94
C CYS A 18 -59.32 21.37 27.41
N ILE A 19 -58.47 21.74 28.37
CA ILE A 19 -58.79 21.62 29.82
C ILE A 19 -59.93 22.57 30.21
N VAL A 20 -59.95 23.80 29.67
CA VAL A 20 -61.03 24.78 29.88
C VAL A 20 -62.33 24.35 29.22
N ALA A 21 -62.30 23.70 28.05
CA ALA A 21 -63.50 23.14 27.43
C ALA A 21 -64.06 21.90 28.17
N LEU A 22 -63.21 21.19 28.92
CA LEU A 22 -63.60 20.02 29.71
C LEU A 22 -64.25 20.33 31.06
N SER A 23 -64.10 21.54 31.60
CA SER A 23 -64.61 21.91 32.94
C SER A 23 -66.12 22.14 32.98
N GLY A 24 -66.79 22.21 31.83
CA GLY A 24 -68.25 22.38 31.70
C GLY A 24 -69.03 21.10 31.41
N LEU A 25 -68.39 19.93 31.34
CA LEU A 25 -69.02 18.65 30.98
C LEU A 25 -69.05 17.67 32.16
N PRO A 26 -70.09 16.82 32.28
CA PRO A 26 -70.17 15.82 33.34
C PRO A 26 -68.98 14.84 33.26
N ALA A 27 -68.37 14.56 34.42
CA ALA A 27 -67.08 13.87 34.57
C ALA A 27 -66.96 12.51 33.83
N SER A 28 -68.08 11.83 33.58
CA SER A 28 -68.13 10.56 32.84
C SER A 28 -67.83 10.73 31.34
N THR A 29 -68.20 11.87 30.74
CA THR A 29 -68.07 12.11 29.28
C THR A 29 -66.70 12.66 28.92
N ALA A 30 -66.13 13.47 29.82
CA ALA A 30 -64.77 14.00 29.71
C ALA A 30 -63.70 12.89 29.74
N HIS A 31 -63.92 11.86 30.56
CA HIS A 31 -62.99 10.74 30.69
C HIS A 31 -62.95 9.83 29.44
N SER A 32 -64.10 9.54 28.82
CA SER A 32 -64.17 8.74 27.58
C SER A 32 -63.57 9.48 26.38
N LEU A 33 -63.84 10.78 26.24
CA LEU A 33 -63.30 11.59 25.14
C LEU A 33 -61.77 11.70 25.18
N LEU A 34 -61.19 11.91 26.37
CA LEU A 34 -59.73 11.91 26.55
C LEU A 34 -59.12 10.55 26.23
N LYS A 35 -59.78 9.45 26.62
CA LYS A 35 -59.32 8.09 26.36
C LYS A 35 -59.36 7.76 24.86
N ASP A 36 -60.39 8.20 24.15
CA ASP A 36 -60.59 7.89 22.72
C ASP A 36 -59.73 8.77 21.80
N PHE A 37 -59.31 9.95 22.24
CA PHE A 37 -58.38 10.82 21.49
C PHE A 37 -56.90 10.64 21.85
N ALA A 38 -56.58 10.05 23.01
CA ALA A 38 -55.20 9.81 23.42
C ALA A 38 -54.45 8.86 22.48
N THR A 39 -55.11 7.80 21.98
CA THR A 39 -54.46 6.82 21.11
C THR A 39 -54.14 7.40 19.73
N PRO A 40 -55.08 8.04 18.99
CA PRO A 40 -54.76 8.62 17.68
C PRO A 40 -53.76 9.78 17.76
N ALA A 41 -53.87 10.64 18.77
CA ALA A 41 -52.95 11.76 18.96
C ALA A 41 -51.52 11.27 19.27
N ALA A 42 -51.37 10.25 20.12
CA ALA A 42 -50.07 9.67 20.43
C ALA A 42 -49.41 9.04 19.18
N THR A 43 -50.18 8.38 18.32
CA THR A 43 -49.66 7.80 17.06
C THR A 43 -49.15 8.88 16.10
N LEU A 44 -49.87 10.01 15.97
CA LEU A 44 -49.44 11.12 15.12
C LEU A 44 -48.16 11.78 15.64
N VAL A 45 -48.07 12.05 16.94
CA VAL A 45 -46.86 12.62 17.55
C VAL A 45 -45.68 11.65 17.44
N GLY A 46 -45.91 10.36 17.65
CA GLY A 46 -44.91 9.31 17.45
C GLY A 46 -44.41 9.23 16.01
N ALA A 47 -45.31 9.28 15.02
CA ALA A 47 -44.95 9.27 13.59
C ALA A 47 -44.17 10.52 13.18
N LEU A 48 -44.54 11.70 13.70
CA LEU A 48 -43.82 12.96 13.43
C LEU A 48 -42.42 12.96 14.07
N ALA A 49 -42.29 12.46 15.31
CA ALA A 49 -41.00 12.32 15.98
C ALA A 49 -40.09 11.33 15.25
N ALA A 50 -40.64 10.19 14.82
CA ALA A 50 -39.91 9.21 14.01
C ALA A 50 -39.47 9.79 12.66
N GLY A 51 -40.34 10.54 11.97
CA GLY A 51 -40.00 11.23 10.73
C GLY A 51 -38.90 12.27 10.91
N TRP A 52 -38.93 13.04 12.00
CA TRP A 52 -37.87 14.01 12.31
C TRP A 52 -36.51 13.34 12.58
N VAL A 53 -36.50 12.26 13.36
CA VAL A 53 -35.28 11.47 13.62
C VAL A 53 -34.76 10.87 12.33
N ALA A 54 -35.61 10.32 11.46
CA ALA A 54 -35.22 9.80 10.16
C ALA A 54 -34.61 10.87 9.25
N LEU A 55 -35.16 12.08 9.23
CA LEU A 55 -34.61 13.22 8.47
C LEU A 55 -33.24 13.67 9.01
N LYS A 56 -33.06 13.69 10.33
CA LYS A 56 -31.77 14.04 10.96
C LYS A 56 -30.71 12.97 10.73
N LEU A 57 -31.07 11.69 10.80
CA LEU A 57 -30.16 10.58 10.53
C LEU A 57 -29.76 10.52 9.05
N GLY A 58 -30.69 10.77 8.12
CA GLY A 58 -30.40 10.82 6.68
C GLY A 58 -29.42 11.93 6.30
N GLN A 59 -29.52 13.11 6.94
CA GLN A 59 -28.56 14.20 6.74
C GLN A 59 -27.15 13.87 7.26
N GLY A 60 -27.05 13.12 8.36
CA GLY A 60 -25.77 12.65 8.91
C GLY A 60 -25.07 11.60 8.03
N GLN A 61 -25.82 10.76 7.33
CA GLN A 61 -25.25 9.73 6.45
C GLN A 61 -24.54 10.33 5.22
N ILE A 62 -25.02 11.47 4.69
CA ILE A 62 -24.43 12.12 3.52
C ILE A 62 -23.06 12.74 3.85
N SER A 63 -22.88 13.31 5.04
CA SER A 63 -21.58 13.84 5.44
C SER A 63 -20.56 12.73 5.67
N VAL A 64 -20.98 11.61 6.28
CA VAL A 64 -20.14 10.43 6.49
C VAL A 64 -19.69 9.85 5.16
N ALA A 65 -20.58 9.72 4.17
CA ALA A 65 -20.23 9.21 2.85
C ALA A 65 -19.19 10.09 2.12
N ARG A 66 -19.31 11.41 2.23
CA ARG A 66 -18.31 12.34 1.66
C ARG A 66 -16.95 12.23 2.36
N SER A 67 -16.94 12.18 3.68
CA SER A 67 -15.70 11.99 4.45
C SER A 67 -15.05 10.64 4.15
N GLN A 68 -15.83 9.57 3.96
CA GLN A 68 -15.31 8.27 3.56
C GLN A 68 -14.71 8.29 2.15
N ALA A 69 -15.31 9.01 1.21
CA ALA A 69 -14.76 9.17 -0.14
C ALA A 69 -13.43 9.93 -0.14
N GLU A 70 -13.31 10.99 0.65
CA GLU A 70 -12.06 11.76 0.80
C GLU A 70 -10.96 10.93 1.48
N ILE A 71 -11.31 10.17 2.51
CA ILE A 71 -10.37 9.24 3.16
C ILE A 71 -9.92 8.16 2.17
N ALA A 72 -10.84 7.58 1.40
CA ALA A 72 -10.53 6.56 0.41
C ALA A 72 -9.53 7.10 -0.65
N ASP A 73 -9.75 8.31 -1.15
CA ASP A 73 -8.85 8.94 -2.13
C ASP A 73 -7.44 9.16 -1.56
N ARG A 74 -7.34 9.71 -0.35
CA ARG A 74 -6.05 9.87 0.34
C ARG A 74 -5.36 8.53 0.60
N THR A 75 -6.11 7.51 1.04
CA THR A 75 -5.54 6.17 1.26
C THR A 75 -5.04 5.53 -0.02
N TRP A 76 -5.71 5.79 -1.16
CA TRP A 76 -5.26 5.30 -2.45
C TRP A 76 -3.96 5.98 -2.89
N GLN A 77 -3.84 7.30 -2.69
CA GLN A 77 -2.60 8.04 -2.96
C GLN A 77 -1.43 7.51 -2.11
N THR A 78 -1.64 7.36 -0.79
CA THR A 78 -0.60 6.81 0.11
C THR A 78 -0.24 5.36 -0.22
N ALA A 79 -1.22 4.53 -0.59
CA ALA A 79 -0.95 3.15 -0.99
C ALA A 79 -0.14 3.08 -2.29
N ASN A 80 -0.44 3.96 -3.25
CA ASN A 80 0.29 4.05 -4.51
C ASN A 80 1.75 4.48 -4.30
N GLU A 81 1.99 5.53 -3.49
CA GLU A 81 3.34 5.96 -3.11
C GLU A 81 4.13 4.84 -2.42
N LYS A 82 3.47 4.10 -1.51
CA LYS A 82 4.09 2.98 -0.81
C LYS A 82 4.48 1.85 -1.75
N ILE A 83 3.64 1.50 -2.72
CA ILE A 83 3.95 0.46 -3.72
C ILE A 83 5.20 0.83 -4.53
N VAL A 84 5.31 2.10 -4.92
CA VAL A 84 6.45 2.61 -5.68
C VAL A 84 7.74 2.54 -4.85
N LEU A 85 7.69 2.96 -3.59
CA LEU A 85 8.82 2.87 -2.67
C LEU A 85 9.25 1.42 -2.42
N GLU A 86 8.30 0.53 -2.13
CA GLU A 86 8.59 -0.90 -1.92
C GLU A 86 9.24 -1.54 -3.15
N LEU A 87 8.81 -1.15 -4.35
CA LEU A 87 9.40 -1.66 -5.59
C LEU A 87 10.83 -1.15 -5.80
N PHE A 88 11.10 0.12 -5.48
CA PHE A 88 12.45 0.68 -5.47
C PHE A 88 13.35 -0.04 -4.47
N GLU A 89 12.91 -0.22 -3.22
CA GLU A 89 13.68 -0.90 -2.17
C GLU A 89 14.01 -2.35 -2.58
N ARG A 90 13.04 -3.08 -3.15
CA ARG A 90 13.27 -4.44 -3.66
C ARG A 90 14.30 -4.47 -4.79
N ARG A 91 14.23 -3.55 -5.75
CA ARG A 91 15.20 -3.45 -6.84
C ARG A 91 16.60 -3.09 -6.33
N ALA A 92 16.70 -2.13 -5.42
CA ALA A 92 17.95 -1.73 -4.80
C ALA A 92 18.58 -2.89 -4.00
N ALA A 93 17.78 -3.62 -3.22
CA ALA A 93 18.27 -4.78 -2.46
C ALA A 93 18.82 -5.89 -3.35
N ILE A 94 18.19 -6.16 -4.51
CA ILE A 94 18.71 -7.14 -5.48
C ILE A 94 20.03 -6.65 -6.07
N TYR A 95 20.11 -5.38 -6.48
CA TYR A 95 21.34 -4.81 -7.02
C TYR A 95 22.50 -4.87 -6.01
N GLU A 96 22.26 -4.51 -4.75
CA GLU A 96 23.28 -4.58 -3.70
C GLU A 96 23.73 -6.02 -3.42
N ALA A 97 22.81 -6.99 -3.38
CA ALA A 97 23.17 -8.40 -3.20
C ALA A 97 24.07 -8.92 -4.34
N ILE A 98 23.80 -8.52 -5.59
CA ILE A 98 24.66 -8.86 -6.73
C ILE A 98 26.02 -8.17 -6.59
N ARG A 99 26.02 -6.88 -6.25
CA ARG A 99 27.23 -6.07 -6.08
C ARG A 99 28.15 -6.62 -4.99
N GLU A 100 27.57 -7.12 -3.89
CA GLU A 100 28.32 -7.74 -2.80
C GLU A 100 29.00 -9.04 -3.25
N ALA A 101 28.27 -9.93 -3.92
CA ALA A 101 28.82 -11.18 -4.45
C ALA A 101 29.93 -10.92 -5.48
N VAL A 102 29.72 -9.98 -6.41
CA VAL A 102 30.77 -9.60 -7.39
C VAL A 102 31.95 -8.96 -6.69
N GLY A 103 31.71 -8.13 -5.67
CA GLY A 103 32.77 -7.50 -4.88
C GLY A 103 33.65 -8.49 -4.12
N GLU A 104 33.08 -9.60 -3.66
CA GLU A 104 33.85 -10.70 -3.06
C GLU A 104 34.77 -11.38 -4.08
N VAL A 105 34.29 -11.61 -5.31
CA VAL A 105 35.12 -12.16 -6.40
C VAL A 105 36.24 -11.21 -6.80
N VAL A 106 35.93 -9.92 -6.99
CA VAL A 106 36.93 -8.91 -7.34
C VAL A 106 37.97 -8.75 -6.23
N ARG A 107 37.57 -8.86 -4.96
CA ARG A 107 38.50 -8.76 -3.81
C ARG A 107 39.41 -9.97 -3.68
N SER A 108 38.87 -11.16 -3.87
CA SER A 108 39.61 -12.42 -3.66
C SER A 108 40.38 -12.87 -4.91
N GLY A 109 40.01 -12.38 -6.10
CA GLY A 109 40.56 -12.82 -7.39
C GLY A 109 40.10 -14.23 -7.79
N ALA A 110 39.15 -14.82 -7.05
CA ALA A 110 38.59 -16.14 -7.29
C ALA A 110 37.09 -16.12 -6.98
N ALA A 111 36.34 -17.11 -7.47
CA ALA A 111 34.91 -17.24 -7.19
C ALA A 111 34.66 -18.52 -6.37
N PRO A 112 34.77 -18.48 -5.03
CA PRO A 112 34.54 -19.66 -4.21
C PRO A 112 33.05 -20.06 -4.22
N ASP A 113 32.77 -21.34 -3.95
CA ASP A 113 31.43 -21.93 -4.04
C ASP A 113 30.36 -21.17 -3.23
N ASN A 114 30.73 -20.61 -2.07
CA ASN A 114 29.82 -19.81 -1.26
C ASN A 114 29.39 -18.52 -1.98
N THR A 115 30.31 -17.82 -2.63
CA THR A 115 30.03 -16.61 -3.41
C THR A 115 29.13 -16.93 -4.61
N PHE A 116 29.35 -18.06 -5.28
CA PHE A 116 28.45 -18.52 -6.34
C PHE A 116 27.02 -18.77 -5.84
N SER A 117 26.87 -19.43 -4.68
CA SER A 117 25.55 -19.67 -4.09
C SER A 117 24.83 -18.37 -3.77
N GLN A 118 25.54 -17.38 -3.21
CA GLN A 118 24.99 -16.05 -2.94
C GLN A 118 24.58 -15.33 -4.24
N TYR A 119 25.44 -15.39 -5.26
CA TYR A 119 25.15 -14.84 -6.57
C TYR A 119 23.89 -15.45 -7.19
N TYR A 120 23.77 -16.78 -7.19
CA TYR A 120 22.59 -17.48 -7.71
C TYR A 120 21.29 -17.06 -7.01
N ARG A 121 21.33 -16.93 -5.68
CA ARG A 121 20.17 -16.46 -4.91
C ARG A 121 19.77 -15.03 -5.26
N ALA A 122 20.75 -14.18 -5.56
CA ALA A 122 20.50 -12.81 -5.95
C ALA A 122 19.88 -12.72 -7.37
N ILE A 123 20.40 -13.51 -8.33
CA ILE A 123 19.92 -13.47 -9.72
C ILE A 123 18.56 -14.16 -9.92
N ASP A 124 18.17 -15.11 -9.06
CA ASP A 124 16.89 -15.83 -9.17
C ASP A 124 15.68 -14.89 -9.17
N ARG A 125 15.81 -13.74 -8.49
CA ARG A 125 14.75 -12.73 -8.40
C ARG A 125 14.78 -11.72 -9.54
N VAL A 126 15.86 -11.64 -10.31
CA VAL A 126 16.06 -10.62 -11.36
C VAL A 126 14.95 -10.62 -12.42
N PRO A 127 14.47 -11.76 -12.95
CA PRO A 127 13.44 -11.79 -14.00
C PRO A 127 12.11 -11.14 -13.60
N TYR A 128 11.83 -11.03 -12.30
CA TYR A 128 10.58 -10.44 -11.80
C TYR A 128 10.63 -8.91 -11.69
N PHE A 129 11.84 -8.34 -11.56
CA PHE A 129 12.03 -6.92 -11.26
C PHE A 129 12.72 -6.15 -12.37
N PHE A 130 13.46 -6.83 -13.25
CA PHE A 130 14.27 -6.25 -14.32
C PHE A 130 13.99 -6.92 -15.66
N GLY A 131 14.36 -6.24 -16.75
CA GLY A 131 14.18 -6.76 -18.10
C GLY A 131 15.21 -7.80 -18.52
N PRO A 132 14.99 -8.43 -19.70
CA PRO A 132 15.81 -9.53 -20.20
C PRO A 132 17.25 -9.13 -20.54
N GLU A 133 17.56 -7.85 -20.71
CA GLU A 133 18.92 -7.34 -20.88
C GLU A 133 19.75 -7.47 -19.60
N VAL A 134 19.17 -7.17 -18.44
CA VAL A 134 19.87 -7.32 -17.15
C VAL A 134 20.13 -8.79 -16.88
N GLN A 135 19.12 -9.64 -17.12
CA GLN A 135 19.27 -11.09 -16.96
C GLN A 135 20.37 -11.66 -17.87
N ARG A 136 20.39 -11.29 -19.15
CA ARG A 136 21.43 -11.74 -20.09
C ARG A 136 22.83 -11.27 -19.70
N TYR A 137 22.94 -10.03 -19.21
CA TYR A 137 24.20 -9.50 -18.73
C TYR A 137 24.73 -10.26 -17.51
N LEU A 138 23.86 -10.51 -16.52
CA LEU A 138 24.23 -11.28 -15.33
C LEU A 138 24.57 -12.74 -15.68
N GLU A 139 23.88 -13.35 -16.63
CA GLU A 139 24.24 -14.68 -17.10
C GLU A 139 25.63 -14.70 -17.76
N LYS A 140 25.97 -13.68 -18.56
CA LYS A 140 27.33 -13.53 -19.10
C LYS A 140 28.36 -13.36 -17.97
N LEU A 141 28.07 -12.53 -16.98
CA LEU A 141 28.94 -12.33 -15.82
C LEU A 141 29.17 -13.62 -15.03
N ARG A 142 28.14 -14.45 -14.86
CA ARG A 142 28.21 -15.77 -14.24
C ARG A 142 29.22 -16.67 -14.94
N LEU A 143 29.23 -16.67 -16.28
CA LEU A 143 30.19 -17.46 -17.07
C LEU A 143 31.63 -16.99 -16.83
N HIS A 144 31.87 -15.67 -16.83
CA HIS A 144 33.20 -15.11 -16.52
C HIS A 144 33.69 -15.50 -15.12
N MET A 145 32.80 -15.48 -14.11
CA MET A 145 33.16 -15.93 -12.76
C MET A 145 33.56 -17.42 -12.75
N ILE A 146 32.87 -18.27 -13.52
CA ILE A 146 33.17 -19.71 -13.60
C ILE A 146 34.50 -19.93 -14.30
N ASP A 147 34.73 -19.23 -15.41
CA ASP A 147 35.98 -19.30 -16.16
C ASP A 147 37.17 -18.79 -15.33
N LEU A 148 36.97 -17.75 -14.51
CA LEU A 148 37.96 -17.24 -13.57
C LEU A 148 38.34 -18.29 -12.50
N ASP A 149 37.35 -18.93 -11.87
CA ASP A 149 37.60 -19.98 -10.87
C ASP A 149 38.26 -21.22 -11.50
N LEU A 150 37.82 -21.61 -12.69
CA LEU A 150 38.45 -22.69 -13.45
C LEU A 150 39.91 -22.37 -13.78
N ALA A 151 40.20 -21.15 -14.25
CA ALA A 151 41.56 -20.74 -14.56
C ALA A 151 42.47 -20.73 -13.32
N ASN A 152 41.95 -20.29 -12.17
CA ASN A 152 42.65 -20.39 -10.88
C ASN A 152 42.94 -21.83 -10.48
N LYS A 153 41.99 -22.76 -10.66
CA LYS A 153 42.18 -24.19 -10.39
C LYS A 153 43.25 -24.79 -11.32
N MET A 154 43.21 -24.45 -12.61
CA MET A 154 44.14 -24.97 -13.61
C MET A 154 45.57 -24.44 -13.44
N LEU A 155 45.73 -23.18 -13.00
CA LEU A 155 47.05 -22.58 -12.70
C LEU A 155 47.82 -23.35 -11.62
N ASN A 156 47.10 -23.96 -10.68
CA ASN A 156 47.66 -24.70 -9.55
C ASN A 156 47.91 -26.20 -9.84
N GLN A 157 47.57 -26.69 -11.04
CA GLN A 157 47.80 -28.08 -11.40
C GLN A 157 49.26 -28.36 -11.77
N GLU A 158 49.73 -29.56 -11.46
CA GLU A 158 51.05 -30.04 -11.85
C GLU A 158 51.12 -30.17 -13.39
N ASN A 159 52.17 -29.62 -14.01
CA ASN A 159 52.35 -29.51 -15.47
C ASN A 159 51.39 -28.57 -16.22
N SER A 160 50.74 -27.61 -15.53
CA SER A 160 49.93 -26.59 -16.20
C SER A 160 50.79 -25.60 -17.03
N ASP A 161 50.27 -25.16 -18.18
CA ASP A 161 50.78 -23.97 -18.88
C ASP A 161 50.40 -22.71 -18.07
N ARG A 162 51.26 -22.36 -17.12
CA ARG A 162 51.01 -21.26 -16.17
C ARG A 162 50.82 -19.91 -16.85
N GLY A 163 51.53 -19.67 -17.96
CA GLY A 163 51.42 -18.42 -18.71
C GLY A 163 50.03 -18.25 -19.29
N LYS A 164 49.52 -19.30 -19.96
CA LYS A 164 48.17 -19.32 -20.51
C LYS A 164 47.10 -19.10 -19.45
N TRP A 165 47.18 -19.78 -18.31
CA TRP A 165 46.15 -19.67 -17.26
C TRP A 165 46.24 -18.34 -16.49
N ALA A 166 47.43 -17.79 -16.27
CA ALA A 166 47.59 -16.46 -15.69
C ALA A 166 46.99 -15.37 -16.60
N GLN A 167 47.18 -15.49 -17.91
CA GLN A 167 46.55 -14.58 -18.87
C GLN A 167 45.03 -14.72 -18.84
N LYS A 168 44.49 -15.95 -18.84
CA LYS A 168 43.05 -16.15 -18.73
C LYS A 168 42.48 -15.58 -17.43
N ILE A 169 43.15 -15.76 -16.28
CA ILE A 169 42.73 -15.14 -15.01
C ILE A 169 42.64 -13.62 -15.16
N HIS A 170 43.64 -12.99 -15.79
CA HIS A 170 43.62 -11.55 -16.01
C HIS A 170 42.43 -11.10 -16.86
N ASP A 171 42.22 -11.76 -18.00
CA ASP A 171 41.16 -11.40 -18.95
C ASP A 171 39.77 -11.57 -18.31
N GLU A 172 39.50 -12.70 -17.66
CA GLU A 172 38.22 -12.97 -16.99
C GLU A 172 38.00 -12.03 -15.79
N PHE A 173 39.05 -11.71 -15.04
CA PHE A 173 38.96 -10.76 -13.94
C PHE A 173 38.56 -9.36 -14.42
N LEU A 174 39.09 -8.92 -15.56
CA LEU A 174 38.70 -7.62 -16.15
C LEU A 174 37.23 -7.60 -16.56
N GLU A 175 36.73 -8.67 -17.18
CA GLU A 175 35.30 -8.78 -17.53
C GLU A 175 34.40 -8.78 -16.29
N VAL A 176 34.82 -9.45 -15.20
CA VAL A 176 34.09 -9.39 -13.92
C VAL A 176 34.14 -8.00 -13.31
N ALA A 177 35.31 -7.33 -13.34
CA ALA A 177 35.47 -5.99 -12.80
C ALA A 177 34.70 -4.91 -13.58
N ASP A 178 34.48 -5.12 -14.89
CA ASP A 178 33.67 -4.22 -15.72
C ASP A 178 32.21 -4.10 -15.23
N PHE A 179 31.75 -5.01 -14.37
CA PHE A 179 30.50 -4.88 -13.62
C PHE A 179 30.28 -3.50 -13.01
N TYR A 180 31.30 -2.94 -12.35
CA TYR A 180 31.13 -1.64 -11.67
C TYR A 180 30.93 -0.46 -12.62
N LYS A 181 31.25 -0.65 -13.91
CA LYS A 181 31.05 0.34 -14.97
C LYS A 181 29.75 0.08 -15.73
N ALA A 182 29.47 -1.17 -16.10
CA ALA A 182 28.33 -1.54 -16.92
C ALA A 182 27.02 -1.66 -16.11
N ALA A 183 27.06 -2.18 -14.88
CA ALA A 183 25.87 -2.42 -14.09
C ALA A 183 25.08 -1.15 -13.75
N PRO A 184 25.68 -0.01 -13.33
CA PRO A 184 24.92 1.20 -13.09
C PRO A 184 24.09 1.64 -14.31
N VAL A 185 24.66 1.58 -15.51
CA VAL A 185 23.98 1.96 -16.77
C VAL A 185 22.82 1.02 -17.10
N LEU A 186 22.98 -0.28 -16.87
CA LEU A 186 21.95 -1.28 -17.15
C LEU A 186 20.79 -1.25 -16.15
N PHE A 187 21.09 -1.00 -14.87
CA PHE A 187 20.09 -0.99 -13.79
C PHE A 187 19.39 0.38 -13.66
N GLU A 188 20.03 1.47 -14.11
CA GLU A 188 19.53 2.84 -14.00
C GLU A 188 18.09 3.03 -14.50
N PRO A 189 17.69 2.55 -15.69
CA PRO A 189 16.31 2.72 -16.18
C PRO A 189 15.28 2.10 -15.23
N TYR A 190 15.60 0.96 -14.61
CA TYR A 190 14.71 0.26 -13.68
C TYR A 190 14.66 0.94 -12.32
N ILE A 191 15.74 1.55 -11.88
CA ILE A 191 15.79 2.27 -10.61
C ILE A 191 15.09 3.63 -10.74
N LYS A 192 15.29 4.34 -11.87
CA LYS A 192 14.74 5.67 -12.11
C LYS A 192 13.29 5.69 -12.61
N ALA A 193 12.79 4.62 -13.24
CA ALA A 193 11.41 4.58 -13.78
C ALA A 193 10.31 4.87 -12.74
N HIS A 194 10.64 4.80 -11.45
CA HIS A 194 9.73 5.04 -10.33
C HIS A 194 9.79 6.47 -9.78
N GLN A 195 10.77 7.28 -10.19
CA GLN A 195 10.88 8.70 -9.83
C GLN A 195 10.01 9.62 -10.73
N LYS A 196 8.87 9.16 -11.26
CA LYS A 196 7.88 10.11 -11.79
C LYS A 196 7.25 10.86 -10.62
N VAL A 197 7.96 11.88 -10.16
CA VAL A 197 7.49 12.92 -9.25
C VAL A 197 6.42 13.70 -10.00
N ALA A 198 5.27 13.85 -9.34
CA ALA A 198 4.15 14.68 -9.77
C ALA A 198 4.57 16.14 -10.05
#